data_AF-A0A959HLI2-F1
#
_entry.id   AF-A0A959HLI2-F1
#
_cell.length_a   1.000
_cell.length_b   1.000
_cell.length_c   1.000
_cell.angle_alpha   90.00
_cell.angle_beta   90.00
_cell.angle_gamma   90.00
#
_symmetry.space_group_name_H-M   'P 1'
#
loop_
_entity.id
_entity.type
_entity.pdbx_description
1 polymer ?
#
loop_
_entity_poly.entity_id
_entity_poly.type
_entity_poly.pdbx_seq_one_letter_code
_entity_poly.pdbx_strand_id
1 'polypeptide(L)'
;MAEGIERIKCLIIGSGPAGYTAAVYAARANLEPVLYTGKEPGGQLMITTDVENYPGYPDGIMGPQMMEDFRKQAERFGTDVRYELISKVDFTGPVHKAWSETGHEIHADSIIISTGASAKWLGLESEKRLTNKGVSACAVCDGFFFRGQEVAVVGGGDTAAEEALYLSKLCPVVHLLVRRDELRASKIMQERVFKTKNIQVHWNTEAAEVLGENEVEGLLVVNNQTKKESTIPV
;
A
#
# COMPACT_ATOMS: atom_id res chain seq x y z
N MET A 1 18.53 -18.68 -28.95
CA MET A 1 19.77 -17.90 -29.03
C MET A 1 19.87 -17.17 -27.72
N ALA A 2 20.96 -17.30 -26.97
CA ALA A 2 21.13 -16.52 -25.75
C ALA A 2 21.18 -15.04 -26.15
N GLU A 3 20.12 -14.28 -25.84
CA GLU A 3 20.12 -12.84 -26.01
C GLU A 3 21.33 -12.28 -25.25
N GLY A 4 22.10 -11.43 -25.91
CA GLY A 4 23.29 -10.83 -25.32
C GLY A 4 22.96 -10.00 -24.09
N ILE A 5 23.92 -9.85 -23.19
CA ILE A 5 23.79 -8.99 -22.00
C ILE A 5 23.43 -7.57 -22.45
N GLU A 6 22.29 -7.08 -21.99
CA GLU A 6 21.89 -5.69 -22.20
C GLU A 6 22.66 -4.77 -21.24
N ARG A 7 23.09 -3.61 -21.74
CA ARG A 7 23.79 -2.60 -20.93
C ARG A 7 23.04 -1.28 -20.96
N ILE A 8 22.66 -0.77 -19.80
CA ILE A 8 21.90 0.47 -19.65
C ILE A 8 22.47 1.36 -18.55
N LYS A 9 22.25 2.67 -18.62
CA LYS A 9 22.78 3.60 -17.61
C LYS A 9 21.94 3.60 -16.32
N CYS A 10 20.62 3.50 -16.46
CA CYS A 10 19.68 3.61 -15.34
C CYS A 10 18.54 2.60 -15.49
N LEU A 11 18.52 1.61 -14.60
CA LEU A 11 17.40 0.68 -14.45
C LEU A 11 16.50 1.14 -13.31
N ILE A 12 15.19 1.17 -13.54
CA ILE A 12 14.18 1.47 -12.53
C ILE A 12 13.31 0.24 -12.33
N ILE A 13 13.21 -0.25 -11.10
CA ILE A 13 12.44 -1.45 -10.77
C ILE A 13 11.19 -1.03 -9.99
N GLY A 14 10.04 -1.03 -10.67
CA GLY A 14 8.73 -0.69 -10.12
C GLY A 14 8.11 0.55 -10.77
N SER A 15 6.81 0.48 -11.03
CA SER A 15 6.03 1.46 -11.80
C SER A 15 5.01 2.25 -10.97
N GLY A 16 5.24 2.39 -9.66
CA GLY A 16 4.46 3.31 -8.84
C GLY A 16 4.83 4.77 -9.09
N PRO A 17 4.22 5.73 -8.35
CA PRO A 17 4.57 7.15 -8.41
C PRO A 17 6.07 7.44 -8.28
N ALA A 18 6.75 6.71 -7.38
CA ALA A 18 8.19 6.84 -7.19
C ALA A 18 8.99 6.46 -8.45
N GLY A 19 8.63 5.34 -9.09
CA GLY A 19 9.30 4.85 -10.29
C GLY A 19 9.10 5.77 -11.48
N TYR A 20 7.86 6.20 -11.76
CA TYR A 20 7.62 7.14 -12.86
C TYR A 20 8.23 8.51 -12.61
N THR A 21 8.23 9.01 -11.37
CA THR A 21 8.93 10.27 -11.05
C THR A 21 10.43 10.13 -11.30
N ALA A 22 11.06 9.04 -10.85
CA ALA A 22 12.47 8.76 -11.13
C ALA A 22 12.74 8.68 -12.64
N ALA A 23 11.86 8.03 -13.40
CA ALA A 23 11.97 7.88 -14.83
C ALA A 23 11.91 9.22 -15.57
N VAL A 24 10.94 10.09 -15.21
CA VAL A 24 10.83 11.44 -15.77
C VAL A 24 12.12 12.22 -15.56
N TYR A 25 12.69 12.20 -14.35
CA TYR A 25 13.92 12.94 -14.06
C TYR A 25 15.17 12.33 -14.73
N ALA A 26 15.30 11.01 -14.73
CA ALA A 26 16.42 10.32 -15.38
C ALA A 26 16.39 10.52 -16.91
N ALA A 27 15.20 10.46 -17.53
CA ALA A 27 15.02 10.70 -18.95
C ALA A 27 15.38 12.15 -19.33
N ARG A 28 14.93 13.13 -18.54
CA ARG A 28 15.29 14.54 -18.73
C ARG A 28 16.78 14.83 -18.54
N ALA A 29 17.49 13.98 -17.80
CA ALA A 29 18.94 14.03 -17.63
C ALA A 29 19.71 13.26 -18.73
N ASN A 30 19.04 12.79 -19.79
CA ASN A 30 19.62 11.98 -20.87
C ASN A 30 20.28 10.68 -20.39
N LEU A 31 19.73 10.06 -19.34
CA LEU A 31 20.17 8.76 -18.83
C LEU A 31 19.47 7.58 -19.51
N GLU A 32 18.55 7.83 -20.45
CA GLU A 32 17.84 6.79 -21.22
C GLU A 32 17.29 5.67 -20.30
N PRO A 33 16.45 6.01 -19.29
CA PRO A 33 16.06 5.05 -18.27
C PRO A 33 15.17 3.96 -18.83
N VAL A 34 15.41 2.73 -18.38
CA VAL A 34 14.53 1.58 -18.59
C VAL A 34 13.79 1.29 -17.30
N LEU A 35 12.47 1.28 -17.35
CA LEU A 35 11.59 1.00 -16.21
C LEU A 35 10.91 -0.36 -16.40
N TYR A 36 11.08 -1.27 -15.44
CA TYR A 36 10.34 -2.53 -15.37
C TYR A 36 9.13 -2.37 -14.46
N THR A 37 7.93 -2.66 -14.97
CA THR A 37 6.69 -2.37 -14.25
C THR A 37 6.47 -3.27 -13.05
N GLY A 38 6.96 -4.51 -13.11
CA GLY A 38 6.57 -5.57 -12.18
C GLY A 38 5.15 -6.09 -12.45
N LYS A 39 4.65 -6.90 -11.51
CA LYS A 39 3.37 -7.61 -11.61
C LYS A 39 2.14 -6.71 -11.59
N GLU A 40 2.26 -5.53 -10.97
CA GLU A 40 1.18 -4.56 -10.79
C GLU A 40 1.58 -3.23 -11.44
N PRO A 41 1.46 -3.08 -12.78
CA PRO A 41 1.77 -1.83 -13.45
C PRO A 41 0.95 -0.66 -12.88
N GLY A 42 1.62 0.39 -12.40
CA GLY A 42 0.97 1.51 -11.70
C GLY A 42 0.96 1.39 -10.17
N GLY A 43 1.24 0.21 -9.61
CA GLY A 43 1.32 -0.04 -8.17
C GLY A 43 -0.02 0.12 -7.43
N GLN A 44 0.04 0.41 -6.13
CA GLN A 44 -1.15 0.42 -5.26
C GLN A 44 -2.24 1.43 -5.67
N LEU A 45 -1.92 2.49 -6.40
CA LEU A 45 -2.95 3.42 -6.86
C LEU A 45 -3.89 2.80 -7.90
N MET A 46 -3.56 1.63 -8.46
CA MET A 46 -4.47 0.91 -9.36
C MET A 46 -5.72 0.37 -8.68
N ILE A 47 -5.71 0.23 -7.35
CA ILE A 47 -6.84 -0.30 -6.57
C ILE A 47 -7.63 0.78 -5.83
N THR A 48 -7.24 2.06 -5.92
CA THR A 48 -8.02 3.18 -5.37
C THR A 48 -8.87 3.83 -6.45
N THR A 49 -10.11 4.17 -6.09
CA THR A 49 -11.04 4.88 -6.98
C THR A 49 -10.90 6.39 -6.91
N ASP A 50 -10.43 6.93 -5.78
CA ASP A 50 -10.37 8.37 -5.57
C ASP A 50 -9.05 8.79 -4.90
N VAL A 51 -8.48 9.88 -5.40
CA VAL A 51 -7.22 10.47 -4.95
C VAL A 51 -7.41 11.98 -4.86
N GLU A 52 -7.71 12.46 -3.66
CA GLU A 52 -7.98 13.88 -3.39
C GLU A 52 -6.75 14.63 -2.84
N ASN A 53 -5.70 13.90 -2.47
CA ASN A 53 -4.56 14.43 -1.71
C ASN A 53 -3.26 14.53 -2.52
N TYR A 54 -3.33 14.36 -3.85
CA TYR A 54 -2.17 14.55 -4.73
C TYR A 54 -2.23 15.93 -5.43
N PRO A 55 -1.25 16.82 -5.18
CA PRO A 55 -1.29 18.17 -5.72
C PRO A 55 -1.20 18.16 -7.26
N GLY A 56 -2.03 18.99 -7.90
CA GLY A 56 -2.15 19.08 -9.36
C GLY A 56 -3.47 18.56 -9.91
N TYR A 57 -4.25 17.83 -9.11
CA TYR A 57 -5.61 17.39 -9.42
C TYR A 57 -6.61 18.07 -8.47
N PRO A 58 -7.02 19.33 -8.75
CA PRO A 58 -7.85 20.12 -7.82
C PRO A 58 -9.23 19.53 -7.56
N ASP A 59 -9.77 18.76 -8.52
CA ASP A 59 -11.08 18.10 -8.43
C ASP A 59 -10.96 16.61 -8.06
N GLY A 60 -9.79 16.17 -7.59
CA GLY A 60 -9.48 14.75 -7.41
C GLY A 60 -9.21 14.02 -8.72
N ILE A 61 -8.81 12.74 -8.64
CA ILE A 61 -8.56 11.90 -9.81
C ILE A 61 -8.67 10.41 -9.45
N MET A 62 -9.10 9.58 -10.41
CA MET A 62 -9.03 8.13 -10.23
C MET A 62 -7.58 7.65 -10.21
N GLY A 63 -7.23 6.79 -9.26
CA GLY A 63 -5.88 6.24 -9.13
C GLY A 63 -5.32 5.63 -10.43
N PRO A 64 -6.05 4.78 -11.16
CA PRO A 64 -5.62 4.27 -12.46
C PRO A 64 -5.36 5.36 -13.51
N GLN A 65 -6.20 6.41 -13.55
CA GLN A 65 -6.03 7.52 -14.49
C GLN A 65 -4.77 8.33 -14.17
N MET A 66 -4.53 8.59 -12.87
CA MET A 66 -3.32 9.27 -12.41
C MET A 66 -2.03 8.50 -12.76
N MET A 67 -2.04 7.17 -12.60
CA MET A 67 -0.89 6.34 -12.98
C MET A 67 -0.65 6.31 -14.49
N GLU A 68 -1.72 6.33 -15.28
CA GLU A 68 -1.63 6.45 -16.74
C GLU A 68 -1.03 7.81 -17.16
N ASP A 69 -1.40 8.89 -16.48
CA ASP A 69 -0.82 10.22 -16.74
C ASP A 69 0.68 10.25 -16.42
N PHE A 70 1.11 9.58 -15.35
CA PHE A 70 2.53 9.43 -15.00
C PHE A 70 3.30 8.60 -16.02
N ARG A 71 2.72 7.47 -16.48
CA ARG A 71 3.32 6.64 -17.54
C ARG A 71 3.52 7.44 -18.82
N LYS A 72 2.47 8.14 -19.28
CA LYS A 72 2.54 9.00 -20.48
C LYS A 72 3.60 10.08 -20.35
N GLN A 73 3.75 10.68 -19.17
CA GLN A 73 4.78 11.69 -18.94
C GLN A 73 6.20 11.10 -19.03
N ALA A 74 6.43 9.92 -18.44
CA ALA A 74 7.72 9.24 -18.52
C ALA A 74 8.07 8.86 -19.98
N GLU A 75 7.14 8.23 -20.70
CA GLU A 75 7.32 7.83 -22.10
C GLU A 75 7.53 9.04 -23.02
N ARG A 76 6.82 10.16 -22.77
CA ARG A 76 7.01 11.41 -23.51
C ARG A 76 8.45 11.93 -23.44
N PHE A 77 9.15 11.70 -22.34
CA PHE A 77 10.55 12.08 -22.18
C PHE A 77 11.54 10.99 -22.64
N GLY A 78 11.06 9.86 -23.14
CA GLY A 78 11.88 8.79 -23.71
C GLY A 78 12.25 7.67 -22.72
N THR A 79 11.51 7.52 -21.61
CA THR A 79 11.63 6.30 -20.80
C THR A 79 11.16 5.07 -21.59
N ASP A 80 11.94 4.00 -21.58
CA ASP A 80 11.54 2.69 -22.06
C ASP A 80 10.81 1.93 -20.94
N VAL A 81 9.49 1.74 -21.08
CA VAL A 81 8.64 1.08 -20.08
C VAL A 81 8.39 -0.36 -20.51
N ARG A 82 8.84 -1.31 -19.69
CA ARG A 82 8.76 -2.75 -19.96
C ARG A 82 7.85 -3.47 -18.99
N TYR A 83 6.89 -4.20 -19.54
CA TYR A 83 5.89 -4.94 -18.79
C TYR A 83 6.41 -6.32 -18.38
N GLU A 84 7.32 -6.33 -17.41
CA GLU A 84 7.94 -7.54 -16.91
C GLU A 84 8.43 -7.33 -15.46
N LEU A 85 8.61 -8.42 -14.73
CA LEU A 85 9.22 -8.41 -13.40
C LEU A 85 10.74 -8.58 -13.47
N ILE A 86 11.48 -7.80 -12.68
CA ILE A 86 12.87 -8.16 -12.32
C ILE A 86 12.83 -9.21 -11.22
N SER A 87 13.33 -10.42 -11.53
CA SER A 87 13.29 -11.59 -10.65
C SER A 87 14.51 -11.68 -9.72
N LYS A 88 15.63 -11.08 -10.11
CA LYS A 88 16.90 -11.16 -9.37
C LYS A 88 17.74 -9.91 -9.58
N VAL A 89 18.50 -9.53 -8.55
CA VAL A 89 19.56 -8.52 -8.61
C VAL A 89 20.86 -9.04 -7.98
N ASP A 90 22.01 -8.54 -8.43
CA ASP A 90 23.32 -8.77 -7.84
C ASP A 90 24.10 -7.44 -7.77
N PHE A 91 24.45 -7.04 -6.55
CA PHE A 91 25.17 -5.79 -6.24
C PHE A 91 26.58 -6.03 -5.70
N THR A 92 27.09 -7.27 -5.73
CA THR A 92 28.37 -7.62 -5.11
C THR A 92 29.59 -7.09 -5.87
N GLY A 93 29.43 -6.71 -7.14
CA GLY A 93 30.49 -6.21 -8.01
C GLY A 93 30.35 -4.73 -8.38
N PRO A 94 31.30 -4.21 -9.19
CA PRO A 94 31.29 -2.81 -9.65
C PRO A 94 30.20 -2.51 -10.70
N VAL A 95 29.60 -3.55 -11.27
CA VAL A 95 28.47 -3.46 -12.20
C VAL A 95 27.26 -4.06 -11.50
N HIS A 96 26.16 -3.31 -11.45
CA HIS A 96 24.91 -3.82 -10.93
C HIS A 96 24.23 -4.69 -11.98
N LYS A 97 23.83 -5.89 -11.60
CA LYS A 97 23.19 -6.84 -12.51
C LYS A 97 21.75 -7.09 -12.07
N ALA A 98 20.87 -7.24 -13.05
CA ALA A 98 19.49 -7.64 -12.85
C ALA A 98 19.11 -8.71 -13.88
N TRP A 99 18.13 -9.53 -13.52
CA TRP A 99 17.53 -10.49 -14.44
C TRP A 99 16.03 -10.30 -14.44
N SER A 100 15.45 -10.26 -15.62
CA SER A 100 14.00 -10.29 -15.76
C SER A 100 13.43 -11.68 -15.43
N GLU A 101 12.12 -11.83 -15.36
CA GLU A 101 11.48 -13.13 -15.09
C GLU A 101 11.62 -14.12 -16.25
N THR A 102 11.80 -13.63 -17.49
CA THR A 102 12.14 -14.45 -18.65
C THR A 102 13.63 -14.83 -18.74
N GLY A 103 14.46 -14.32 -17.82
CA GLY A 103 15.88 -14.62 -17.72
C GLY A 103 16.80 -13.68 -18.52
N HIS A 104 16.27 -12.58 -19.07
CA HIS A 104 17.08 -11.57 -19.74
C HIS A 104 18.04 -10.90 -18.74
N GLU A 105 19.35 -10.94 -19.02
CA GLU A 105 20.38 -10.37 -18.16
C GLU A 105 20.69 -8.91 -18.52
N ILE A 106 20.60 -8.03 -17.52
CA ILE A 106 20.73 -6.59 -17.64
C ILE A 106 21.88 -6.13 -16.76
N HIS A 107 22.83 -5.38 -17.31
CA HIS A 107 23.90 -4.71 -16.59
C HIS A 107 23.60 -3.21 -16.56
N ALA A 108 23.50 -2.65 -15.37
CA ALA A 108 23.17 -1.25 -15.17
C ALA A 108 24.27 -0.49 -14.42
N ASP A 109 24.58 0.73 -14.86
CA ASP A 109 25.48 1.61 -14.10
C ASP A 109 24.84 2.05 -12.77
N SER A 110 23.51 2.18 -12.77
CA SER A 110 22.71 2.51 -11.58
C SER A 110 21.36 1.78 -11.58
N ILE A 111 20.88 1.39 -10.40
CA ILE A 111 19.57 0.77 -10.20
C ILE A 111 18.78 1.56 -9.16
N ILE A 112 17.57 1.99 -9.51
CA ILE A 112 16.60 2.62 -8.61
C ILE A 112 15.56 1.57 -8.23
N ILE A 113 15.47 1.25 -6.94
CA ILE A 113 14.48 0.31 -6.41
C ILE A 113 13.25 1.10 -5.94
N SER A 114 12.15 0.95 -6.67
CA SER A 114 10.85 1.57 -6.39
C SER A 114 9.72 0.54 -6.43
N THR A 115 9.99 -0.68 -5.95
CA THR A 115 9.08 -1.83 -5.99
C THR A 115 7.85 -1.69 -5.09
N GLY A 116 7.79 -0.64 -4.29
CA GLY A 116 6.69 -0.37 -3.38
C GLY A 116 6.59 -1.38 -2.23
N ALA A 117 5.38 -1.52 -1.73
CA ALA A 117 4.97 -2.49 -0.72
C ALA A 117 3.58 -3.02 -1.11
N SER A 118 3.07 -4.00 -0.38
CA SER A 118 1.69 -4.46 -0.50
C SER A 118 1.03 -4.44 0.87
N ALA A 119 -0.23 -4.01 0.92
CA ALA A 119 -1.03 -4.16 2.12
C ALA A 119 -1.16 -5.64 2.48
N LYS A 120 -1.01 -5.96 3.76
CA LYS A 120 -1.26 -7.31 4.26
C LYS A 120 -2.71 -7.39 4.70
N TRP A 121 -3.49 -8.11 3.91
CA TRP A 121 -4.88 -8.43 4.19
C TRP A 121 -4.99 -9.62 5.13
N LEU A 122 -6.11 -9.72 5.84
CA LEU A 122 -6.41 -10.88 6.70
C LEU A 122 -6.68 -12.14 5.88
N GLY A 123 -7.13 -11.97 4.63
CA GLY A 123 -7.47 -13.06 3.73
C GLY A 123 -8.89 -13.58 3.92
N LEU A 124 -9.79 -12.74 4.45
CA LEU A 124 -11.20 -13.10 4.61
C LEU A 124 -11.95 -12.86 3.29
N GLU A 125 -12.84 -13.78 2.92
CA GLU A 125 -13.67 -13.59 1.72
C GLU A 125 -14.57 -12.35 1.84
N SER A 126 -15.07 -12.06 3.04
CA SER A 126 -15.84 -10.85 3.33
C SER A 126 -15.02 -9.56 3.24
N GLU A 127 -13.76 -9.57 3.69
CA GLU A 127 -12.81 -8.45 3.54
C GLU A 127 -12.59 -8.12 2.06
N LYS A 128 -12.36 -9.14 1.23
CA LYS A 128 -12.18 -8.98 -0.22
C LYS A 128 -13.44 -8.46 -0.92
N ARG A 129 -14.62 -8.98 -0.53
CA ARG A 129 -15.91 -8.58 -1.11
C ARG A 129 -16.27 -7.13 -0.82
N LEU A 130 -15.89 -6.61 0.35
CA LEU A 130 -16.25 -5.28 0.83
C LEU A 130 -15.09 -4.26 0.75
N THR A 131 -13.99 -4.61 0.07
CA THR A 131 -12.89 -3.68 -0.22
C THR A 131 -13.40 -2.46 -0.99
N ASN A 132 -12.99 -1.26 -0.57
CA ASN A 132 -13.49 0.04 -1.06
C ASN A 132 -15.00 0.30 -0.81
N LYS A 133 -15.65 -0.51 0.04
CA LYS A 133 -17.06 -0.36 0.44
C LYS A 133 -17.23 -0.37 1.97
N GLY A 134 -16.24 0.21 2.67
CA GLY A 134 -16.12 0.19 4.14
C GLY A 134 -14.88 -0.55 4.64
N VAL A 135 -14.29 -1.44 3.83
CA VAL A 135 -12.97 -2.04 4.13
C VAL A 135 -11.88 -1.26 3.41
N SER A 136 -10.91 -0.77 4.18
CA SER A 136 -9.74 -0.02 3.71
C SER A 136 -8.46 -0.51 4.37
N ALA A 137 -7.32 -0.30 3.68
CA ALA A 137 -5.97 -0.51 4.21
C ALA A 137 -5.18 0.79 4.39
N CYS A 138 -5.81 1.96 4.27
CA CYS A 138 -5.19 3.27 4.47
C CYS A 138 -6.14 4.23 5.21
N ALA A 139 -5.98 4.36 6.52
CA ALA A 139 -6.83 5.24 7.31
C ALA A 139 -6.69 6.72 6.91
N VAL A 140 -5.49 7.16 6.53
CA VAL A 140 -5.24 8.55 6.13
C VAL A 140 -5.92 8.90 4.80
N CYS A 141 -6.07 7.90 3.92
CA CYS A 141 -6.73 8.05 2.63
C CYS A 141 -8.25 8.19 2.82
N ASP A 142 -8.85 7.26 3.57
CA ASP A 142 -10.32 7.11 3.56
C ASP A 142 -11.02 7.59 4.84
N GLY A 143 -10.27 7.84 5.91
CA GLY A 143 -10.84 8.15 7.23
C GLY A 143 -11.72 9.39 7.27
N PHE A 144 -11.59 10.31 6.30
CA PHE A 144 -12.49 11.46 6.18
C PHE A 144 -13.93 11.05 5.86
N PHE A 145 -14.13 10.02 5.02
CA PHE A 145 -15.46 9.53 4.63
C PHE A 145 -16.24 8.91 5.79
N PHE A 146 -15.54 8.42 6.82
CA PHE A 146 -16.12 7.81 8.02
C PHE A 146 -16.29 8.78 9.19
N ARG A 147 -16.16 10.10 8.95
CA ARG A 147 -16.36 11.10 10.00
C ARG A 147 -17.75 10.96 10.63
N GLY A 148 -17.78 10.87 11.96
CA GLY A 148 -19.02 10.69 12.72
C GLY A 148 -19.53 9.25 12.81
N GLN A 149 -18.81 8.28 12.25
CA GLN A 149 -19.13 6.85 12.33
C GLN A 149 -18.18 6.11 13.29
N GLU A 150 -18.61 4.97 13.84
CA GLU A 150 -17.70 4.09 14.58
C GLU A 150 -16.86 3.28 13.58
N VAL A 151 -15.59 3.04 13.88
CA VAL A 151 -14.68 2.33 12.95
C VAL A 151 -13.84 1.31 13.71
N ALA A 152 -13.36 0.28 13.01
CA ALA A 152 -12.40 -0.68 13.56
C ALA A 152 -11.05 -0.61 12.83
N VAL A 153 -9.97 -0.79 13.60
CA VAL A 153 -8.60 -0.93 13.11
C VAL A 153 -8.09 -2.30 13.53
N VAL A 154 -7.65 -3.12 12.57
CA VAL A 154 -7.08 -4.45 12.83
C VAL A 154 -5.57 -4.39 12.80
N GLY A 155 -4.93 -4.58 13.94
CA GLY A 155 -3.47 -4.64 14.01
C GLY A 155 -2.90 -4.27 15.38
N GLY A 156 -1.62 -4.53 15.56
CA GLY A 156 -0.95 -4.30 16.86
C GLY A 156 0.44 -3.68 16.79
N GLY A 157 0.87 -3.19 15.63
CA GLY A 157 2.15 -2.49 15.46
C GLY A 157 1.99 -0.96 15.45
N ASP A 158 3.08 -0.23 15.19
CA ASP A 158 3.04 1.24 15.10
C ASP A 158 2.05 1.73 14.04
N THR A 159 1.94 1.09 12.87
CA THR A 159 0.96 1.46 11.84
C THR A 159 -0.47 1.47 12.38
N ALA A 160 -0.89 0.40 13.08
CA ALA A 160 -2.25 0.34 13.64
C ALA A 160 -2.47 1.40 14.73
N ALA A 161 -1.45 1.70 15.53
CA ALA A 161 -1.53 2.75 16.54
C ALA A 161 -1.62 4.16 15.91
N GLU A 162 -0.84 4.44 14.86
CA GLU A 162 -0.87 5.69 14.11
C GLU A 162 -2.23 5.89 13.43
N GLU A 163 -2.74 4.86 12.76
CA GLU A 163 -4.04 4.91 12.08
C GLU A 163 -5.19 5.07 13.08
N ALA A 164 -5.18 4.34 14.19
CA ALA A 164 -6.20 4.51 15.23
C ALA A 164 -6.20 5.93 15.84
N LEU A 165 -5.02 6.52 16.03
CA LEU A 165 -4.89 7.91 16.52
C LEU A 165 -5.25 8.96 15.48
N TYR A 166 -5.12 8.65 14.20
CA TYR A 166 -5.62 9.50 13.14
C TYR A 166 -7.15 9.48 13.12
N LEU A 167 -7.74 8.28 13.07
CA LEU A 167 -9.19 8.08 13.03
C LEU A 167 -9.90 8.61 14.29
N SER A 168 -9.26 8.55 15.45
CA SER A 168 -9.84 9.07 16.71
C SER A 168 -10.10 10.58 16.69
N LYS A 169 -9.51 11.32 15.75
CA LYS A 169 -9.80 12.75 15.54
C LYS A 169 -11.05 12.99 14.69
N LEU A 170 -11.52 11.97 13.97
CA LEU A 170 -12.60 12.03 12.99
C LEU A 170 -13.84 11.25 13.44
N CYS A 171 -13.62 10.15 14.16
CA CYS A 171 -14.63 9.15 14.49
C CYS A 171 -14.98 9.20 15.99
N PRO A 172 -16.27 9.08 16.37
CA PRO A 172 -16.70 9.01 17.77
C PRO A 172 -16.08 7.84 18.54
N VAL A 173 -15.86 6.68 17.91
CA VAL A 173 -15.25 5.50 18.51
C VAL A 173 -14.32 4.82 17.51
N VAL A 174 -13.15 4.40 17.97
CA VAL A 174 -12.20 3.58 17.20
C VAL A 174 -11.94 2.28 17.96
N HIS A 175 -12.39 1.16 17.41
CA HIS A 175 -12.15 -0.17 17.95
C HIS A 175 -10.82 -0.73 17.44
N LEU A 176 -9.79 -0.73 18.28
CA LEU A 176 -8.48 -1.29 17.94
C LEU A 176 -8.41 -2.77 18.31
N LEU A 177 -8.44 -3.65 17.32
CA LEU A 177 -8.38 -5.10 17.49
C LEU A 177 -6.92 -5.59 17.52
N VAL A 178 -6.50 -6.12 18.67
CA VAL A 178 -5.15 -6.64 18.88
C VAL A 178 -5.25 -8.13 19.20
N ARG A 179 -4.68 -8.98 18.35
CA ARG A 179 -4.73 -10.45 18.50
C ARG A 179 -3.94 -11.02 19.69
N ARG A 180 -3.25 -10.17 20.46
CA ARG A 180 -2.47 -10.54 21.65
C ARG A 180 -2.97 -9.74 22.85
N ASP A 181 -2.42 -10.05 24.01
CA ASP A 181 -2.57 -9.29 25.26
C ASP A 181 -1.57 -8.12 25.37
N GLU A 182 -0.76 -7.89 24.34
CA GLU A 182 0.22 -6.80 24.25
C GLU A 182 0.10 -6.04 22.92
N LEU A 183 0.39 -4.73 22.95
CA LEU A 183 0.53 -3.89 21.76
C LEU A 183 2.02 -3.77 21.41
N ARG A 184 2.42 -4.24 20.22
CA ARG A 184 3.82 -4.25 19.77
C ARG A 184 4.32 -2.87 19.32
N ALA A 185 3.43 -1.89 19.16
CA ALA A 185 3.80 -0.51 18.85
C ALA A 185 4.86 0.05 19.81
N SER A 186 5.61 1.05 19.38
CA SER A 186 6.57 1.75 20.24
C SER A 186 5.90 2.30 21.52
N LYS A 187 6.65 2.37 22.63
CA LYS A 187 6.10 2.77 23.94
C LYS A 187 5.36 4.11 23.89
N ILE A 188 5.90 5.08 23.16
CA ILE A 188 5.27 6.40 22.99
C ILE A 188 3.92 6.31 22.27
N MET A 189 3.79 5.40 21.31
CA MET A 189 2.54 5.18 20.58
C MET A 189 1.52 4.45 21.43
N GLN A 190 1.95 3.44 22.21
CA GLN A 190 1.09 2.79 23.20
C GLN A 190 0.52 3.81 24.19
N GLU A 191 1.36 4.68 24.75
CA GLU A 191 0.91 5.72 25.68
C GLU A 191 -0.12 6.66 25.07
N ARG A 192 0.08 7.07 23.81
CA ARG A 192 -0.87 7.94 23.09
C ARG A 192 -2.20 7.23 22.88
N VAL A 193 -2.18 5.98 22.45
CA VAL A 193 -3.38 5.15 22.27
C VAL A 193 -4.15 5.05 23.60
N PHE A 194 -3.48 4.67 24.69
CA PHE A 194 -4.13 4.49 25.99
C PHE A 194 -4.64 5.80 26.63
N LYS A 195 -4.04 6.95 26.29
CA LYS A 195 -4.52 8.27 26.73
C LYS A 195 -5.72 8.78 25.92
N THR A 196 -5.98 8.20 24.75
CA THR A 196 -7.03 8.67 23.83
C THR A 196 -8.36 8.00 24.17
N LYS A 197 -9.31 8.77 24.71
CA LYS A 197 -10.52 8.26 25.36
C LYS A 197 -11.48 7.48 24.45
N ASN A 198 -11.51 7.81 23.16
CA ASN A 198 -12.40 7.18 22.19
C ASN A 198 -11.74 6.01 21.42
N ILE A 199 -10.51 5.62 21.79
CA ILE A 199 -9.93 4.36 21.28
C ILE A 199 -10.25 3.25 22.28
N GLN A 200 -10.99 2.25 21.83
CA GLN A 200 -11.31 1.05 22.59
C GLN A 200 -10.42 -0.10 22.12
N VAL A 201 -9.49 -0.53 22.98
CA VAL A 201 -8.58 -1.64 22.64
C VAL A 201 -9.22 -2.97 23.01
N HIS A 202 -9.36 -3.85 22.02
CA HIS A 202 -9.85 -5.21 22.20
C HIS A 202 -8.68 -6.18 22.13
N TRP A 203 -8.23 -6.63 23.30
CA TRP A 203 -7.12 -7.57 23.43
C TRP A 203 -7.54 -9.00 23.13
N ASN A 204 -6.59 -9.78 22.61
CA ASN A 204 -6.79 -11.16 22.19
C ASN A 204 -7.96 -11.32 21.22
N THR A 205 -8.21 -10.31 20.39
CA THR A 205 -9.39 -10.27 19.51
C THR A 205 -8.96 -10.23 18.06
N GLU A 206 -9.61 -11.06 17.24
CA GLU A 206 -9.39 -11.19 15.80
C GLU A 206 -10.71 -10.95 15.06
N ALA A 207 -10.63 -10.30 13.89
CA ALA A 207 -11.77 -10.21 12.99
C ALA A 207 -12.04 -11.58 12.37
N ALA A 208 -13.29 -12.05 12.48
CA ALA A 208 -13.74 -13.32 11.92
C ALA A 208 -14.49 -13.12 10.59
N GLU A 209 -15.33 -12.09 10.51
CA GLU A 209 -16.10 -11.78 9.30
C GLU A 209 -16.48 -10.29 9.26
N VAL A 210 -16.32 -9.66 8.09
CA VAL A 210 -16.87 -8.32 7.82
C VAL A 210 -18.33 -8.48 7.38
N LEU A 211 -19.26 -7.91 8.14
CA LEU A 211 -20.70 -8.06 7.93
C LEU A 211 -21.23 -6.97 6.97
N GLY A 212 -22.28 -7.33 6.24
CA GLY A 212 -22.97 -6.45 5.28
C GLY A 212 -22.97 -7.03 3.85
N GLU A 213 -23.97 -6.67 3.06
CA GLU A 213 -24.16 -7.19 1.69
C GLU A 213 -23.40 -6.35 0.66
N ASN A 214 -23.67 -5.05 0.63
CA ASN A 214 -23.10 -4.11 -0.34
C ASN A 214 -22.09 -3.14 0.28
N GLU A 215 -22.26 -2.81 1.55
CA GLU A 215 -21.36 -1.95 2.34
C GLU A 215 -21.14 -2.61 3.71
N VAL A 216 -20.14 -2.15 4.46
CA VAL A 216 -19.89 -2.63 5.82
C VAL A 216 -21.02 -2.19 6.75
N GLU A 217 -21.56 -3.12 7.54
CA GLU A 217 -22.62 -2.87 8.53
C GLU A 217 -22.22 -3.32 9.95
N GLY A 218 -21.06 -3.97 10.08
CA GLY A 218 -20.56 -4.48 11.34
C GLY A 218 -19.37 -5.41 11.16
N LEU A 219 -18.77 -5.81 12.28
CA LEU A 219 -17.62 -6.70 12.30
C LEU A 219 -17.83 -7.80 13.33
N LEU A 220 -17.92 -9.05 12.86
CA LEU A 220 -17.88 -10.22 13.73
C LEU A 220 -16.44 -10.43 14.19
N VAL A 221 -16.24 -10.49 15.50
CA VAL A 221 -14.94 -10.72 16.12
C VAL A 221 -14.96 -11.92 17.04
N VAL A 222 -13.82 -12.58 17.16
CA VAL A 222 -13.60 -13.69 18.09
C VAL A 222 -12.47 -13.34 19.05
N ASN A 223 -12.72 -13.53 20.33
CA ASN A 223 -11.64 -13.51 21.31
C ASN A 223 -10.90 -14.86 21.28
N ASN A 224 -9.63 -14.86 20.85
CA ASN A 224 -8.88 -16.07 20.57
C ASN A 224 -8.49 -16.88 21.82
N GLN A 225 -8.60 -16.30 23.03
CA GLN A 225 -8.40 -16.99 24.31
C GLN A 225 -9.70 -17.65 24.81
N THR A 226 -10.79 -16.90 24.84
CA THR A 226 -12.08 -17.36 25.40
C THR A 226 -12.97 -18.06 24.39
N LYS A 227 -12.65 -17.93 23.08
CA LYS A 227 -13.48 -18.36 21.95
C LYS A 227 -14.87 -17.73 21.88
N LYS A 228 -15.09 -16.64 22.64
CA LYS A 228 -16.34 -15.88 22.60
C LYS A 228 -16.39 -15.03 21.34
N GLU A 229 -17.52 -15.08 20.66
CA GLU A 229 -17.85 -14.21 19.53
C GLU A 229 -18.69 -13.02 19.98
N SER A 230 -18.53 -11.90 19.27
CA SER A 230 -19.35 -10.70 19.42
C SER A 230 -19.32 -9.87 18.15
N THR A 231 -20.34 -9.05 17.94
CA THR A 231 -20.37 -8.08 16.84
C THR A 231 -19.99 -6.69 17.34
N ILE A 232 -19.10 -6.02 16.60
CA ILE A 232 -18.75 -4.62 16.81
C ILE A 232 -19.48 -3.76 15.76
N PRO A 233 -20.13 -2.66 16.15
CA PRO A 233 -20.69 -1.70 15.20
C PRO A 233 -19.55 -0.94 14.51
N VAL A 234 -19.55 -0.94 13.19
CA VAL A 234 -18.61 -0.22 12.31
C VAL A 234 -19.30 0.21 11.03
#